data_AF-A0A673IYG0-F1
#
_entry.id   AF-A0A673IYG0-F1
#
_cell.length_a   1.000
_cell.length_b   1.000
_cell.length_c   1.000
_cell.angle_alpha   90.00
_cell.angle_beta   90.00
_cell.angle_gamma   90.00
#
_symmetry.space_group_name_H-M   'P 1'
#
loop_
_entity.id
_entity.type
_entity.pdbx_description
1 polymer ?
#
loop_
_entity_poly.entity_id
_entity_poly.type
_entity_poly.pdbx_seq_one_letter_code
_entity_poly.pdbx_strand_id
1 'polypeptide(L)'
;MEVLQREQDCTRPEASSGLESAGAATYAPPLSCPNHEGKVNICCNYNQLLMLLQVLQAQLNALLQGKENIQSNCSFTEQALNHGSPTEVLLVQKQMGERMSALARHAFPEQPHENGHLDCQVETEGLRRSIQNLGVLLTTSTVGHTSVATGEGLRHAVVGQNTTVTVTTKDKDGELVKTGNAALRAQISGADGTVTETDITDNKNGTYEIGYTLRSEGEFSFSILLYGQPVRGSPFRLRAVKPCDAPQSPDDVKRRVKSPGGGGGGGGHVRQKAVRRPSSMYSTTKKKENPIEDELIYRVGTRGRERGEFSNLQGISTTSNGRIVVADSNNQCIQVFSNDGQFKLKFGVRGRSPGQLQRPTGIAVDLNGDIIVADYDNKWLSIFSPDGKFKNKIGAGRLMGPKGVALDKNGHIITADNKACCVFIFQSNGKLVTKFGAKGTSERQFAGPHFVAINNKNEIVVTDFHNHSVKVYNADGEFLFKFGSHGEGNGQFNAPTGVAVDGNGNIIVADWGNSRIQVFDSSGSFLSYINTTADPLYGPQGLSLTSDGHVAVADSGNHCFKVYRYLQ
;
A
#
# COMPACT_ATOMS: atom_id res chain seq x y z
N MET A 1 1.52 -67.72 51.70
CA MET A 1 0.99 -67.98 50.35
C MET A 1 1.77 -67.06 49.42
N GLU A 2 2.96 -67.46 48.98
CA GLU A 2 3.21 -68.37 47.84
C GLU A 2 2.74 -67.72 46.53
N VAL A 3 3.66 -67.21 45.69
CA VAL A 3 4.48 -67.94 44.68
C VAL A 3 3.56 -68.36 43.51
N LEU A 4 3.73 -67.85 42.28
CA LEU A 4 4.83 -68.01 41.33
C LEU A 4 4.99 -66.74 40.43
N GLN A 5 5.97 -66.50 39.55
CA GLN A 5 7.40 -66.81 39.30
C GLN A 5 7.67 -66.68 37.77
N ARG A 6 8.91 -66.34 37.38
CA ARG A 6 9.49 -66.25 35.99
C ARG A 6 9.23 -64.92 35.25
N GLU A 7 10.21 -64.11 34.81
CA GLU A 7 11.52 -64.35 34.13
C GLU A 7 11.39 -64.96 32.73
N GLN A 8 12.16 -64.62 31.69
CA GLN A 8 13.21 -63.62 31.39
C GLN A 8 13.02 -63.33 29.86
N ASP A 9 13.60 -62.34 29.18
CA ASP A 9 15.04 -62.23 28.91
C ASP A 9 15.41 -60.90 28.21
N CYS A 10 16.71 -60.59 28.19
CA CYS A 10 17.30 -59.38 27.61
C CYS A 10 18.20 -59.73 26.43
N THR A 11 18.46 -58.80 25.49
CA THR A 11 19.79 -58.59 24.86
C THR A 11 19.84 -57.46 23.82
N ARG A 12 20.85 -56.57 23.95
CA ARG A 12 21.59 -55.98 22.81
C ARG A 12 22.77 -56.94 22.52
N PRO A 13 23.23 -57.13 21.27
CA PRO A 13 24.31 -56.28 20.69
C PRO A 13 24.16 -56.14 19.14
N GLU A 14 24.98 -55.48 18.32
CA GLU A 14 26.10 -54.50 18.46
C GLU A 14 26.23 -53.66 17.16
N ALA A 15 27.37 -53.02 16.89
CA ALA A 15 27.70 -52.37 15.62
C ALA A 15 28.93 -52.99 14.94
N SER A 16 28.92 -53.17 13.61
CA SER A 16 30.16 -53.42 12.85
C SER A 16 30.10 -52.92 11.40
N SER A 17 31.29 -52.55 10.92
CA SER A 17 31.64 -51.94 9.63
C SER A 17 31.32 -52.75 8.36
N GLY A 18 31.08 -52.05 7.25
CA GLY A 18 31.20 -52.57 5.90
C GLY A 18 31.62 -51.47 4.91
N LEU A 19 32.79 -51.64 4.28
CA LEU A 19 33.36 -50.74 3.28
C LEU A 19 33.48 -51.52 1.96
N GLU A 20 32.73 -51.15 0.93
CA GLU A 20 32.94 -51.62 -0.46
C GLU A 20 32.80 -50.48 -1.46
N SER A 21 33.34 -50.67 -2.66
CA SER A 21 33.88 -49.59 -3.50
C SER A 21 33.35 -49.55 -4.94
N ALA A 22 33.39 -48.34 -5.49
CA ALA A 22 33.46 -48.00 -6.92
C ALA A 22 32.18 -48.13 -7.79
N GLY A 23 31.94 -47.09 -8.60
CA GLY A 23 30.88 -47.00 -9.60
C GLY A 23 30.63 -45.55 -10.00
N ALA A 24 30.81 -45.20 -11.28
CA ALA A 24 30.82 -43.81 -11.73
C ALA A 24 29.45 -43.30 -12.24
N ALA A 25 29.41 -41.97 -12.45
CA ALA A 25 28.56 -41.22 -13.39
C ALA A 25 27.20 -40.64 -12.92
N THR A 26 27.23 -39.31 -12.80
CA THR A 26 26.23 -38.34 -13.32
C THR A 26 24.91 -38.05 -12.56
N TYR A 27 24.50 -36.78 -12.67
CA TYR A 27 23.25 -36.13 -12.24
C TYR A 27 23.02 -35.93 -10.73
N ALA A 28 23.19 -34.68 -10.30
CA ALA A 28 22.72 -34.17 -9.01
C ALA A 28 21.32 -33.53 -9.15
N PRO A 29 20.34 -33.89 -8.30
CA PRO A 29 19.15 -33.09 -8.02
C PRO A 29 19.39 -32.10 -6.85
N PRO A 30 18.54 -31.08 -6.65
CA PRO A 30 18.84 -29.96 -5.77
C PRO A 30 18.70 -30.25 -4.27
N LEU A 31 19.41 -29.45 -3.47
CA LEU A 31 19.41 -29.46 -2.00
C LEU A 31 17.98 -29.32 -1.42
N SER A 32 17.50 -30.38 -0.77
CA SER A 32 16.35 -30.32 0.13
C SER A 32 16.78 -29.75 1.49
N CYS A 33 16.22 -28.62 1.89
CA CYS A 33 16.46 -28.03 3.22
C CYS A 33 15.62 -28.75 4.30
N PRO A 34 16.21 -29.50 5.25
CA PRO A 34 15.44 -30.36 6.18
C PRO A 34 14.66 -29.60 7.28
N ASN A 35 14.78 -28.27 7.36
CA ASN A 35 14.41 -27.50 8.55
C ASN A 35 13.01 -26.86 8.51
N HIS A 36 12.18 -27.15 7.50
CA HIS A 36 10.86 -26.51 7.36
C HIS A 36 9.72 -27.28 8.06
N GLU A 37 9.74 -28.62 8.03
CA GLU A 37 8.70 -29.46 8.64
C GLU A 37 8.64 -29.31 10.17
N GLY A 38 9.81 -29.23 10.82
CA GLY A 38 9.90 -29.02 12.27
C GLY A 38 9.25 -27.72 12.74
N LYS A 39 9.41 -26.61 11.99
CA LYS A 39 8.86 -25.31 12.40
C LYS A 39 7.36 -25.19 12.19
N VAL A 40 6.82 -25.80 11.14
CA VAL A 40 5.36 -25.81 10.89
C VAL A 40 4.66 -26.65 11.96
N ASN A 41 5.21 -27.83 12.30
CA ASN A 41 4.67 -28.66 13.39
C ASN A 41 4.70 -27.96 14.76
N ILE A 42 5.70 -27.12 15.05
CA ILE A 42 5.74 -26.35 16.31
C ILE A 42 4.65 -25.28 16.35
N CYS A 43 4.44 -24.51 15.28
CA CYS A 43 3.38 -23.48 15.25
C CYS A 43 1.96 -24.08 15.32
N CYS A 44 1.71 -25.19 14.62
CA CYS A 44 0.41 -25.88 14.71
C CYS A 44 0.17 -26.44 16.12
N ASN A 45 1.17 -27.10 16.74
CA ASN A 45 1.06 -27.57 18.12
C ASN A 45 0.81 -26.44 19.12
N TYR A 46 1.48 -25.28 18.96
CA TYR A 46 1.34 -24.18 19.91
C TYR A 46 -0.07 -23.55 19.88
N ASN A 47 -0.64 -23.37 18.69
CA ASN A 47 -2.01 -22.89 18.56
C ASN A 47 -3.04 -23.93 19.04
N GLN A 48 -2.80 -25.22 18.80
CA GLN A 48 -3.63 -26.30 19.32
C GLN A 48 -3.61 -26.34 20.86
N LEU A 49 -2.42 -26.22 21.48
CA LEU A 49 -2.27 -26.08 22.93
C LEU A 49 -3.01 -24.86 23.49
N LEU A 50 -2.99 -23.72 22.78
CA LEU A 50 -3.66 -22.50 23.22
C LEU A 50 -5.19 -22.63 23.18
N MET A 51 -5.75 -23.24 22.13
CA MET A 51 -7.19 -23.50 22.03
C MET A 51 -7.64 -24.55 23.05
N LEU A 52 -6.90 -25.65 23.19
CA LEU A 52 -7.15 -26.67 24.20
C LEU A 52 -7.15 -26.07 25.62
N LEU A 53 -6.18 -25.21 25.94
CA LEU A 53 -6.11 -24.50 27.22
C LEU A 53 -7.35 -23.62 27.45
N GLN A 54 -7.83 -22.91 26.43
CA GLN A 54 -9.03 -22.05 26.55
C GLN A 54 -10.31 -22.86 26.76
N VAL A 55 -10.49 -23.97 26.04
CA VAL A 55 -11.66 -24.86 26.20
C VAL A 55 -11.64 -25.54 27.57
N LEU A 56 -10.50 -26.08 28.00
CA LEU A 56 -10.33 -26.69 29.32
C LEU A 56 -10.53 -25.67 30.45
N GLN A 57 -10.03 -24.44 30.31
CA GLN A 57 -10.25 -23.38 31.30
C GLN A 57 -11.73 -22.99 31.40
N ALA A 58 -12.46 -22.95 30.28
CA ALA A 58 -13.90 -22.70 30.29
C ALA A 58 -14.68 -23.85 30.97
N GLN A 59 -14.33 -25.11 30.70
CA GLN A 59 -14.92 -26.27 31.37
C GLN A 59 -14.61 -26.28 32.89
N LEU A 60 -13.37 -25.98 33.27
CA LEU A 60 -12.96 -25.88 34.67
C LEU A 60 -13.73 -24.78 35.42
N ASN A 61 -13.89 -23.60 34.80
CA ASN A 61 -14.65 -22.49 35.39
C ASN A 61 -16.13 -22.88 35.60
N ALA A 62 -16.75 -23.57 34.64
CA ALA A 62 -18.13 -24.05 34.77
C ALA A 62 -18.30 -25.11 35.88
N LEU A 63 -17.33 -26.01 36.03
CA LEU A 63 -17.29 -27.00 37.12
C LEU A 63 -17.12 -26.35 38.50
N LEU A 64 -16.22 -25.37 38.62
CA LEU A 64 -16.01 -24.62 39.87
C LEU A 64 -17.28 -23.85 40.27
N GLN A 65 -17.93 -23.17 39.33
CA GLN A 65 -19.20 -22.48 39.57
C GLN A 65 -20.31 -23.46 39.98
N GLY A 66 -20.38 -24.65 39.37
CA GLY A 66 -21.29 -25.72 39.77
C GLY A 66 -21.08 -26.17 41.21
N LYS A 67 -19.81 -26.37 41.61
CA LYS A 67 -19.43 -26.73 42.99
C LYS A 67 -19.83 -25.66 43.99
N GLU A 68 -19.51 -24.39 43.74
CA GLU A 68 -19.87 -23.28 44.65
C GLU A 68 -21.39 -23.15 44.83
N ASN A 69 -22.17 -23.30 43.75
CA ASN A 69 -23.63 -23.30 43.80
C ASN A 69 -24.19 -24.44 44.68
N ILE A 70 -23.62 -25.65 44.58
CA ILE A 70 -24.01 -26.78 45.43
C ILE A 70 -23.64 -26.50 46.90
N GLN A 71 -22.41 -26.06 47.18
CA GLN A 71 -21.96 -25.77 48.55
C GLN A 71 -22.79 -24.66 49.23
N SER A 72 -23.12 -23.60 48.48
CA SER A 72 -23.98 -22.51 48.95
C SER A 72 -25.40 -23.00 49.29
N ASN A 73 -26.02 -23.80 48.40
CA ASN A 73 -27.34 -24.39 48.66
C ASN A 73 -27.33 -25.33 49.88
N CYS A 74 -26.27 -26.13 50.07
CA CYS A 74 -26.13 -26.98 51.26
C CYS A 74 -26.03 -26.17 52.55
N SER A 75 -25.13 -25.17 52.61
CA SER A 75 -24.95 -24.30 53.78
C SER A 75 -26.22 -23.52 54.14
N PHE A 76 -26.93 -22.99 53.13
CA PHE A 76 -28.21 -22.31 53.35
C PHE A 76 -29.30 -23.26 53.88
N THR A 77 -29.35 -24.49 53.37
CA THR A 77 -30.30 -25.52 53.85
C THR A 77 -30.00 -25.92 55.30
N GLU A 78 -28.72 -26.06 55.67
CA GLU A 78 -28.28 -26.34 57.04
C GLU A 78 -28.65 -25.21 58.00
N GLN A 79 -28.43 -23.94 57.63
CA GLN A 79 -28.84 -22.78 58.43
C GLN A 79 -30.37 -22.72 58.63
N ALA A 80 -31.15 -23.00 57.58
CA ALA A 80 -32.61 -23.03 57.65
C ALA A 80 -33.12 -24.18 58.54
N LEU A 81 -32.46 -25.34 58.56
CA LEU A 81 -32.82 -26.46 59.43
C LEU A 81 -32.45 -26.21 60.90
N ASN A 82 -31.34 -25.53 61.17
CA ASN A 82 -30.85 -25.28 62.54
C ASN A 82 -31.55 -24.09 63.23
N HIS A 83 -32.06 -23.12 62.47
CA HIS A 83 -32.59 -21.86 63.03
C HIS A 83 -33.97 -21.42 62.49
N GLY A 84 -34.54 -22.10 61.49
CA GLY A 84 -35.80 -21.71 60.87
C GLY A 84 -37.05 -22.14 61.64
N SER A 85 -38.14 -21.38 61.48
CA SER A 85 -39.46 -21.80 61.94
C SER A 85 -40.02 -22.95 61.09
N PRO A 86 -40.99 -23.76 61.61
CA PRO A 86 -41.53 -24.90 60.86
C PRO A 86 -42.09 -24.57 59.48
N THR A 87 -42.64 -23.35 59.32
CA THR A 87 -43.15 -22.82 58.04
C THR A 87 -42.05 -22.44 57.06
N GLU A 88 -40.91 -21.93 57.55
CA GLU A 88 -39.75 -21.59 56.72
C GLU A 88 -39.03 -22.86 56.26
N VAL A 89 -38.89 -23.86 57.14
CA VAL A 89 -38.31 -25.17 56.79
C VAL A 89 -39.07 -25.83 55.64
N LEU A 90 -40.41 -25.81 55.65
CA LEU A 90 -41.24 -26.35 54.55
C LEU A 90 -41.05 -25.57 53.23
N LEU A 91 -40.92 -24.25 53.29
CA LEU A 91 -40.70 -23.42 52.11
C LEU A 91 -39.31 -23.66 51.50
N VAL A 92 -38.28 -23.72 52.34
CA VAL A 92 -36.89 -24.02 51.95
C VAL A 92 -36.78 -25.44 51.41
N GLN A 93 -37.44 -26.42 52.02
CA GLN A 93 -37.47 -27.81 51.53
C GLN A 93 -37.98 -27.90 50.10
N LYS A 94 -39.08 -27.19 49.77
CA LYS A 94 -39.61 -27.15 48.40
C LYS A 94 -38.63 -26.45 47.45
N GLN A 95 -38.19 -25.24 47.80
CA GLN A 95 -37.35 -24.41 46.91
C GLN A 95 -35.96 -25.02 46.67
N MET A 96 -35.35 -25.62 47.68
CA MET A 96 -34.06 -26.30 47.57
C MET A 96 -34.20 -27.69 46.95
N GLY A 97 -35.32 -28.39 47.16
CA GLY A 97 -35.64 -29.63 46.43
C GLY A 97 -35.73 -29.40 44.92
N GLU A 98 -36.39 -28.33 44.49
CA GLU A 98 -36.46 -27.91 43.08
C GLU A 98 -35.08 -27.52 42.53
N ARG A 99 -34.28 -26.72 43.25
CA ARG A 99 -32.92 -26.34 42.85
C ARG A 99 -31.95 -27.52 42.78
N MET A 100 -31.97 -28.42 43.77
CA MET A 100 -31.14 -29.62 43.79
C MET A 100 -31.53 -30.57 42.65
N SER A 101 -32.84 -30.69 42.36
CA SER A 101 -33.33 -31.44 41.20
C SER A 101 -32.90 -30.84 39.86
N ALA A 102 -32.79 -29.51 39.78
CA ALA A 102 -32.29 -28.84 38.57
C ALA A 102 -30.78 -29.05 38.39
N LEU A 103 -29.99 -28.95 39.48
CA LEU A 103 -28.55 -29.22 39.46
C LEU A 103 -28.24 -30.70 39.16
N ALA A 104 -28.99 -31.64 39.73
CA ALA A 104 -28.85 -33.08 39.45
C ALA A 104 -29.20 -33.49 38.01
N ARG A 105 -29.97 -32.66 37.28
CA ARG A 105 -30.24 -32.83 35.84
C ARG A 105 -29.23 -32.12 34.94
N HIS A 106 -28.35 -31.30 35.49
CA HIS A 106 -27.37 -30.55 34.73
C HIS A 106 -26.17 -31.45 34.42
N ALA A 107 -26.12 -32.01 33.22
CA ALA A 107 -24.98 -32.80 32.77
C ALA A 107 -23.73 -31.91 32.70
N PHE A 108 -22.70 -32.27 33.47
CA PHE A 108 -21.38 -31.67 33.33
C PHE A 108 -20.59 -32.46 32.25
N PRO A 109 -19.96 -31.78 31.28
CA PRO A 109 -19.26 -32.48 30.21
C PRO A 109 -17.93 -33.06 30.69
N GLU A 110 -17.85 -34.39 30.75
CA GLU A 110 -16.66 -35.13 31.19
C GLU A 110 -15.57 -35.27 30.10
N GLN A 111 -15.88 -34.92 28.85
CA GLN A 111 -14.95 -34.98 27.72
C GLN A 111 -14.71 -33.59 27.11
N PRO A 112 -13.50 -33.30 26.61
CA PRO A 112 -13.21 -32.09 25.86
C PRO A 112 -13.92 -32.13 24.50
N HIS A 113 -14.63 -31.07 24.15
CA HIS A 113 -15.36 -30.97 22.88
C HIS A 113 -14.43 -30.50 21.76
N GLU A 114 -13.67 -31.40 21.15
CA GLU A 114 -12.86 -31.12 19.96
C GLU A 114 -13.32 -31.94 18.75
N ASN A 115 -13.37 -31.29 17.58
CA ASN A 115 -13.45 -31.96 16.28
C ASN A 115 -12.05 -31.99 15.68
N GLY A 116 -11.47 -33.18 15.51
CA GLY A 116 -10.10 -33.38 15.00
C GLY A 116 -9.92 -33.13 13.48
N HIS A 117 -10.54 -32.10 12.92
CA HIS A 117 -10.39 -31.72 11.51
C HIS A 117 -9.72 -30.35 11.38
N LEU A 118 -8.47 -30.35 10.93
CA LEU A 118 -7.67 -29.16 10.66
C LEU A 118 -7.44 -29.07 9.14
N ASP A 119 -8.00 -28.04 8.50
CA ASP A 119 -7.68 -27.68 7.12
C ASP A 119 -6.56 -26.63 7.12
N CYS A 120 -5.39 -26.97 6.57
CA CYS A 120 -4.22 -26.09 6.56
C CYS A 120 -4.22 -25.21 5.31
N GLN A 121 -5.03 -24.16 5.31
CA GLN A 121 -5.00 -23.14 4.27
C GLN A 121 -3.79 -22.22 4.46
N VAL A 122 -2.71 -22.51 3.75
CA VAL A 122 -1.55 -21.62 3.61
C VAL A 122 -1.87 -20.57 2.55
N GLU A 123 -1.86 -19.28 2.92
CA GLU A 123 -1.96 -18.17 1.95
C GLU A 123 -0.69 -18.09 1.07
N THR A 124 -0.70 -18.82 -0.04
CA THR A 124 0.35 -18.79 -1.06
C THR A 124 0.59 -17.37 -1.60
N GLU A 125 -0.46 -16.57 -1.75
CA GLU A 125 -0.38 -15.17 -2.20
C GLU A 125 0.14 -14.20 -1.13
N GLY A 126 0.01 -14.53 0.16
CA GLY A 126 0.68 -13.80 1.24
C GLY A 126 2.19 -14.00 1.17
N LEU A 127 2.63 -15.27 1.12
CA LEU A 127 4.04 -15.64 1.02
C LEU A 127 4.68 -15.11 -0.28
N ARG A 128 3.96 -15.17 -1.41
CA ARG A 128 4.40 -14.62 -2.71
C ARG A 128 4.68 -13.12 -2.63
N ARG A 129 3.84 -12.34 -1.93
CA ARG A 129 4.06 -10.91 -1.71
C ARG A 129 5.25 -10.63 -0.78
N SER A 130 5.43 -11.41 0.28
CA SER A 130 6.62 -11.30 1.14
C SER A 130 7.93 -11.57 0.37
N ILE A 131 7.92 -12.53 -0.57
CA ILE A 131 9.07 -12.80 -1.46
C ILE A 131 9.30 -11.64 -2.45
N GLN A 132 8.24 -11.01 -2.98
CA GLN A 132 8.38 -9.83 -3.84
C GLN A 132 8.96 -8.61 -3.10
N ASN A 133 8.68 -8.46 -1.81
CA ASN A 133 9.22 -7.38 -0.97
C ASN A 133 10.69 -7.56 -0.58
N LEU A 134 11.27 -8.76 -0.75
CA LEU A 134 12.71 -9.02 -0.55
C LEU A 134 13.59 -8.49 -1.71
N GLY A 135 12.97 -8.05 -2.81
CA GLY A 135 13.63 -7.50 -3.98
C GLY A 135 13.33 -8.28 -5.26
N VAL A 136 13.52 -7.62 -6.41
CA VAL A 136 13.27 -8.23 -7.73
C VAL A 136 14.56 -8.82 -8.28
N LEU A 137 14.56 -10.14 -8.52
CA LEU A 137 15.55 -10.80 -9.37
C LEU A 137 15.34 -10.35 -10.83
N LEU A 138 16.08 -9.33 -11.26
CA LEU A 138 16.05 -8.77 -12.61
C LEU A 138 16.78 -9.69 -13.60
N THR A 139 16.17 -10.83 -13.93
CA THR A 139 16.63 -11.72 -15.00
C THR A 139 16.18 -11.16 -16.35
N THR A 140 17.08 -10.61 -17.16
CA THR A 140 16.74 -10.26 -18.55
C THR A 140 16.76 -11.51 -19.42
N SER A 141 15.78 -11.68 -20.31
CA SER A 141 15.70 -12.81 -21.24
C SER A 141 16.64 -12.67 -22.45
N THR A 142 17.66 -11.80 -22.36
CA THR A 142 18.51 -11.46 -23.50
C THR A 142 19.56 -12.54 -23.77
N VAL A 143 19.78 -12.86 -25.04
CA VAL A 143 20.68 -13.94 -25.48
C VAL A 143 21.76 -13.36 -26.39
N GLY A 144 23.03 -13.67 -26.09
CA GLY A 144 24.17 -13.08 -26.80
C GLY A 144 24.14 -13.35 -28.30
N HIS A 145 24.05 -14.61 -28.70
CA HIS A 145 24.15 -15.02 -30.10
C HIS A 145 22.96 -14.60 -31.00
N THR A 146 21.82 -14.21 -30.43
CA THR A 146 20.67 -13.65 -31.19
C THR A 146 20.74 -12.12 -31.27
N SER A 147 21.37 -11.47 -30.30
CA SER A 147 21.56 -10.01 -30.22
C SER A 147 22.49 -9.48 -31.31
N VAL A 148 22.23 -8.27 -31.83
CA VAL A 148 22.88 -7.71 -33.02
C VAL A 148 23.48 -6.34 -32.72
N ALA A 149 24.71 -6.11 -33.17
CA ALA A 149 25.33 -4.79 -33.18
C ALA A 149 25.15 -4.12 -34.56
N THR A 150 24.84 -2.82 -34.56
CA THR A 150 24.63 -2.00 -35.76
C THR A 150 25.28 -0.63 -35.60
N GLY A 151 26.07 -0.21 -36.60
CA GLY A 151 26.74 1.09 -36.66
C GLY A 151 27.91 1.04 -37.63
N GLU A 152 28.27 2.17 -38.23
CA GLU A 152 29.43 2.22 -39.16
C GLU A 152 30.77 1.99 -38.41
N GLY A 153 30.80 2.38 -37.13
CA GLY A 153 31.88 2.09 -36.17
C GLY A 153 32.20 0.60 -35.95
N LEU A 154 31.36 -0.33 -36.41
CA LEU A 154 31.72 -1.76 -36.39
C LEU A 154 32.77 -2.16 -37.43
N ARG A 155 33.05 -1.29 -38.42
CA ARG A 155 33.97 -1.58 -39.54
C ARG A 155 34.96 -0.45 -39.80
N HIS A 156 34.52 0.80 -39.70
CA HIS A 156 35.36 1.97 -39.96
C HIS A 156 35.25 2.98 -38.84
N ALA A 157 36.38 3.52 -38.39
CA ALA A 157 36.43 4.62 -37.44
C ALA A 157 37.43 5.69 -37.89
N VAL A 158 37.12 6.96 -37.62
CA VAL A 158 38.03 8.08 -37.87
C VAL A 158 38.84 8.35 -36.60
N VAL A 159 40.16 8.39 -36.72
CA VAL A 159 41.04 8.63 -35.56
C VAL A 159 40.78 10.00 -34.94
N GLY A 160 40.62 10.02 -33.61
CA GLY A 160 40.31 11.23 -32.85
C GLY A 160 38.83 11.68 -32.86
N GLN A 161 37.92 10.97 -33.53
CA GLN A 161 36.48 11.22 -33.43
C GLN A 161 35.79 10.18 -32.55
N ASN A 162 34.87 10.63 -31.68
CA ASN A 162 34.03 9.74 -30.90
C ASN A 162 33.04 9.04 -31.85
N THR A 163 33.11 7.72 -31.93
CA THR A 163 32.23 6.90 -32.78
C THR A 163 31.28 6.10 -31.89
N THR A 164 29.99 6.12 -32.21
CA THR A 164 28.97 5.36 -31.48
C THR A 164 28.48 4.14 -32.26
N VAL A 165 28.21 3.05 -31.55
CA VAL A 165 27.67 1.80 -32.08
C VAL A 165 26.48 1.37 -31.22
N THR A 166 25.35 1.04 -31.84
CA THR A 166 24.15 0.59 -31.14
C THR A 166 24.08 -0.94 -31.12
N VAL A 167 23.87 -1.53 -29.93
CA VAL A 167 23.57 -2.95 -29.77
C VAL A 167 22.08 -3.10 -29.46
N THR A 168 21.39 -3.91 -30.26
CA THR A 168 19.98 -4.30 -30.03
C THR A 168 19.95 -5.70 -29.42
N THR A 169 19.44 -5.82 -28.19
CA THR A 169 19.31 -7.13 -27.55
C THR A 169 18.06 -7.86 -28.01
N LYS A 170 18.21 -9.18 -28.13
CA LYS A 170 17.14 -10.09 -28.56
C LYS A 170 17.01 -11.25 -27.58
N ASP A 171 15.83 -11.83 -27.54
CA ASP A 171 15.57 -13.04 -26.77
C ASP A 171 15.93 -14.32 -27.54
N LYS A 172 15.52 -15.47 -26.99
CA LYS A 172 15.69 -16.80 -27.60
C LYS A 172 14.88 -16.99 -28.90
N ASP A 173 13.77 -16.28 -29.05
CA ASP A 173 12.81 -16.43 -30.16
C ASP A 173 13.12 -15.41 -31.29
N GLY A 174 14.02 -14.47 -31.03
CA GLY A 174 14.54 -13.48 -31.98
C GLY A 174 13.83 -12.12 -31.91
N GLU A 175 12.92 -11.95 -30.95
CA GLU A 175 12.16 -10.73 -30.71
C GLU A 175 13.00 -9.68 -29.97
N LEU A 176 12.62 -8.42 -30.13
CA LEU A 176 13.31 -7.29 -29.48
C LEU A 176 12.92 -7.21 -28.00
N VAL A 177 13.91 -7.32 -27.12
CA VAL A 177 13.71 -7.13 -25.69
C VAL A 177 13.44 -5.65 -25.41
N LYS A 178 12.48 -5.36 -24.54
CA LYS A 178 12.01 -3.99 -24.23
C LYS A 178 12.50 -3.46 -22.89
N THR A 179 13.37 -4.20 -22.21
CA THR A 179 13.91 -3.90 -20.88
C THR A 179 15.43 -3.75 -20.93
N GLY A 180 15.95 -2.80 -20.15
CA GLY A 180 17.40 -2.62 -19.94
C GLY A 180 18.01 -3.59 -18.92
N ASN A 181 19.16 -3.21 -18.37
CA ASN A 181 19.96 -3.91 -17.36
C ASN A 181 20.59 -5.25 -17.78
N ALA A 182 20.84 -5.45 -19.08
CA ALA A 182 21.64 -6.59 -19.55
C ALA A 182 23.15 -6.31 -19.38
N ALA A 183 23.92 -7.29 -18.91
CA ALA A 183 25.33 -7.11 -18.62
C ALA A 183 26.17 -7.16 -19.91
N LEU A 184 26.28 -6.01 -20.57
CA LEU A 184 27.07 -5.81 -21.78
C LEU A 184 28.50 -5.38 -21.43
N ARG A 185 29.50 -6.01 -22.06
CA ARG A 185 30.92 -5.63 -21.97
C ARG A 185 31.49 -5.52 -23.37
N ALA A 186 32.06 -4.37 -23.69
CA ALA A 186 32.74 -4.11 -24.94
C ALA A 186 34.25 -3.97 -24.68
N GLN A 187 35.07 -4.37 -25.65
CA GLN A 187 36.53 -4.26 -25.57
C GLN A 187 37.11 -4.15 -26.98
N ILE A 188 37.95 -3.14 -27.21
CA ILE A 188 38.70 -2.99 -28.46
C ILE A 188 40.17 -3.30 -28.18
N SER A 189 40.74 -4.25 -28.92
CA SER A 189 42.14 -4.66 -28.81
C SER A 189 42.89 -4.40 -30.12
N GLY A 190 43.99 -3.65 -30.05
CA GLY A 190 44.92 -3.46 -31.17
C GLY A 190 45.92 -4.60 -31.32
N ALA A 191 46.58 -4.68 -32.47
CA ALA A 191 47.63 -5.67 -32.74
C ALA A 191 48.81 -5.60 -31.74
N ASP A 192 49.06 -4.42 -31.17
CA ASP A 192 50.11 -4.16 -30.17
C ASP A 192 49.72 -4.56 -28.73
N GLY A 193 48.57 -5.21 -28.54
CA GLY A 193 48.03 -5.56 -27.22
C GLY A 193 47.39 -4.39 -26.46
N THR A 194 47.29 -3.22 -27.08
CA THR A 194 46.63 -2.04 -26.51
C THR A 194 45.11 -2.25 -26.42
N VAL A 195 44.56 -2.08 -25.22
CA VAL A 195 43.12 -2.13 -24.97
C VAL A 195 42.58 -0.71 -24.88
N THR A 196 41.54 -0.39 -25.66
CA THR A 196 40.87 0.92 -25.58
C THR A 196 39.62 0.80 -24.69
N GLU A 197 39.42 1.77 -23.81
CA GLU A 197 38.21 1.90 -22.98
C GLU A 197 37.00 2.28 -23.85
N THR A 198 35.82 1.78 -23.47
CA THR A 198 34.56 1.98 -24.18
C THR A 198 33.47 2.37 -23.18
N ASP A 199 32.77 3.46 -23.42
CA ASP A 199 31.64 3.89 -22.61
C ASP A 199 30.37 3.18 -23.09
N ILE A 200 29.57 2.64 -22.16
CA ILE A 200 28.34 1.91 -22.47
C ILE A 200 27.15 2.60 -21.80
N THR A 201 26.22 3.10 -22.60
CA THR A 201 24.97 3.73 -22.16
C THR A 201 23.80 2.79 -22.40
N ASP A 202 23.02 2.47 -21.37
CA ASP A 202 21.77 1.70 -21.49
C ASP A 202 20.58 2.66 -21.67
N ASN A 203 19.89 2.55 -22.81
CA ASN A 203 18.71 3.35 -23.12
C ASN A 203 17.42 2.83 -22.47
N LYS A 204 17.52 1.79 -21.62
CA LYS A 204 16.45 1.13 -20.84
C LYS A 204 15.30 0.52 -21.65
N ASN A 205 15.46 0.49 -22.97
CA ASN A 205 14.48 0.00 -23.95
C ASN A 205 14.97 -1.26 -24.69
N GLY A 206 16.04 -1.91 -24.20
CA GLY A 206 16.73 -3.04 -24.85
C GLY A 206 17.79 -2.64 -25.89
N THR A 207 18.06 -1.34 -26.08
CA THR A 207 19.20 -0.86 -26.86
C THR A 207 20.29 -0.27 -25.97
N TYR A 208 21.54 -0.50 -26.38
CA TYR A 208 22.74 -0.04 -25.69
C TYR A 208 23.60 0.73 -26.69
N GLU A 209 24.13 1.88 -26.29
CA GLU A 209 25.05 2.67 -27.10
C GLU A 209 26.47 2.51 -26.55
N ILE A 210 27.38 2.06 -27.39
CA ILE A 210 28.80 1.94 -27.09
C ILE A 210 29.53 3.11 -27.77
N GLY A 211 30.09 4.01 -26.98
CA GLY A 211 30.98 5.09 -27.44
C GLY A 211 32.45 4.70 -27.27
N TYR A 212 33.29 5.04 -28.24
CA TYR A 212 34.74 4.87 -28.13
C TYR A 212 35.49 5.86 -29.03
N THR A 213 36.75 6.14 -28.68
CA THR A 213 37.63 7.03 -29.46
C THR A 213 39.00 6.36 -29.66
N LEU A 214 39.36 6.09 -30.91
CA LEU A 214 40.67 5.51 -31.25
C LEU A 214 41.73 6.60 -31.41
N ARG A 215 42.92 6.35 -30.85
CA ARG A 215 44.07 7.28 -30.84
C ARG A 215 45.17 6.93 -31.86
N SER A 216 45.14 5.74 -32.44
CA SER A 216 46.11 5.25 -33.43
C SER A 216 45.41 4.67 -34.66
N GLU A 217 46.11 4.73 -35.80
CA GLU A 217 45.72 4.05 -37.05
C GLU A 217 46.07 2.56 -36.98
N GLY A 218 45.23 1.70 -37.57
CA GLY A 218 45.47 0.27 -37.57
C GLY A 218 44.21 -0.58 -37.78
N GLU A 219 44.41 -1.90 -37.77
CA GLU A 219 43.33 -2.89 -37.65
C GLU A 219 43.18 -3.29 -36.18
N PHE A 220 41.96 -3.19 -35.67
CA PHE A 220 41.59 -3.49 -34.29
C PHE A 220 40.52 -4.60 -34.27
N SER A 221 40.57 -5.45 -33.24
CA SER A 221 39.52 -6.42 -32.96
C SER A 221 38.54 -5.83 -31.95
N PHE A 222 37.28 -5.66 -32.34
CA PHE A 222 36.21 -5.16 -31.47
C PHE A 222 35.34 -6.32 -30.99
N SER A 223 35.47 -6.65 -29.71
CA SER A 223 34.75 -7.73 -29.04
C SER A 223 33.60 -7.16 -28.21
N ILE A 224 32.38 -7.67 -28.43
CA ILE A 224 31.19 -7.30 -27.66
C ILE A 224 30.60 -8.58 -27.04
N LEU A 225 30.51 -8.61 -25.72
CA LEU A 225 30.09 -9.74 -24.90
C LEU A 225 28.82 -9.36 -24.12
N LEU A 226 27.78 -10.20 -24.20
CA LEU A 226 26.56 -10.10 -23.41
C LEU A 226 26.50 -11.29 -22.46
N TYR A 227 26.49 -11.04 -21.14
CA TYR A 227 26.62 -12.08 -20.10
C TYR A 227 27.81 -13.05 -20.33
N GLY A 228 28.91 -12.53 -20.87
CA GLY A 228 30.12 -13.31 -21.19
C GLY A 228 30.06 -14.12 -22.50
N GLN A 229 28.95 -14.10 -23.24
CA GLN A 229 28.86 -14.70 -24.58
C GLN A 229 29.02 -13.65 -25.69
N PRO A 230 29.71 -13.94 -26.81
CA PRO A 230 29.84 -13.00 -27.92
C PRO A 230 28.49 -12.71 -28.59
N VAL A 231 28.27 -11.46 -28.96
CA VAL A 231 27.10 -11.08 -29.79
C VAL A 231 27.29 -11.50 -31.25
N ARG A 232 26.20 -11.55 -32.03
CA ARG A 232 26.24 -12.02 -33.41
C ARG A 232 27.19 -11.17 -34.28
N GLY A 233 28.26 -11.80 -34.76
CA GLY A 233 29.29 -11.17 -35.59
C GLY A 233 30.54 -10.69 -34.83
N SER A 234 30.56 -10.79 -33.50
CA SER A 234 31.74 -10.52 -32.68
C SER A 234 32.72 -11.70 -32.71
N PRO A 235 34.05 -11.48 -32.78
CA PRO A 235 34.73 -10.18 -32.86
C PRO A 235 34.65 -9.55 -34.25
N PHE A 236 34.41 -8.24 -34.28
CA PHE A 236 34.39 -7.43 -35.50
C PHE A 236 35.78 -6.91 -35.84
N ARG A 237 36.11 -6.83 -37.14
CA ARG A 237 37.33 -6.19 -37.62
C ARG A 237 37.08 -4.71 -37.88
N LEU A 238 37.76 -3.86 -37.13
CA LEU A 238 37.61 -2.41 -37.15
C LEU A 238 38.87 -1.76 -37.73
N ARG A 239 38.72 -0.98 -38.80
CA ARG A 239 39.83 -0.24 -39.42
C ARG A 239 39.76 1.24 -39.04
N ALA A 240 40.82 1.73 -38.39
CA ALA A 240 40.97 3.14 -38.05
C ALA A 240 41.76 3.89 -39.14
N VAL A 241 41.22 4.99 -39.65
CA VAL A 241 41.79 5.77 -40.77
C VAL A 241 41.93 7.25 -40.37
N LYS A 242 42.95 7.93 -40.91
CA LYS A 242 43.13 9.38 -40.75
C LYS A 242 41.98 10.16 -41.42
N PRO A 243 41.63 11.37 -40.93
CA PRO A 243 40.61 12.24 -41.54
C PRO A 243 40.86 12.64 -43.00
N CYS A 244 42.08 12.45 -43.53
CA CYS A 244 42.46 12.86 -44.89
C CYS A 244 41.97 11.90 -45.99
N ASP A 245 41.65 10.64 -45.67
CA ASP A 245 41.32 9.58 -46.64
C ASP A 245 39.86 9.09 -46.53
N ALA A 246 38.98 9.85 -45.88
CA ALA A 246 37.56 9.50 -45.75
C ALA A 246 36.80 9.76 -47.07
N PRO A 247 35.98 8.81 -47.58
CA PRO A 247 35.09 9.08 -48.71
C PRO A 247 34.05 10.14 -48.33
N GLN A 248 33.81 11.11 -49.22
CA GLN A 248 32.91 12.24 -48.97
C GLN A 248 31.45 11.78 -48.82
N SER A 249 30.80 12.21 -47.73
CA SER A 249 29.37 11.98 -47.48
C SER A 249 28.49 12.99 -48.25
N PRO A 250 27.26 12.66 -48.68
CA PRO A 250 26.50 13.48 -49.64
C PRO A 250 25.85 14.78 -49.13
N ASP A 251 26.05 15.20 -47.88
CA ASP A 251 25.21 16.22 -47.22
C ASP A 251 25.66 17.69 -47.33
N ASP A 252 26.85 17.98 -47.87
CA ASP A 252 27.42 19.36 -47.86
C ASP A 252 26.84 20.33 -48.92
N VAL A 253 25.89 19.91 -49.76
CA VAL A 253 25.40 20.72 -50.89
C VAL A 253 24.39 21.82 -50.47
N LYS A 254 23.96 21.89 -49.21
CA LYS A 254 22.87 22.79 -48.75
C LYS A 254 23.28 24.06 -47.99
N ARG A 255 24.52 24.53 -48.08
CA ARG A 255 24.95 25.83 -47.50
C ARG A 255 25.73 26.74 -48.45
N ARG A 256 25.21 27.02 -49.65
CA ARG A 256 25.76 28.11 -50.48
C ARG A 256 24.79 28.78 -51.47
N VAL A 257 23.90 29.64 -50.98
CA VAL A 257 23.36 30.76 -51.77
C VAL A 257 23.40 32.04 -50.93
N LYS A 258 24.04 33.09 -51.46
CA LYS A 258 24.09 34.43 -50.86
C LYS A 258 22.80 35.19 -51.17
N SER A 259 22.31 35.96 -50.21
CA SER A 259 21.32 37.01 -50.45
C SER A 259 21.95 38.20 -51.20
N PRO A 260 21.17 38.83 -52.11
CA PRO A 260 21.14 40.28 -52.21
C PRO A 260 19.70 40.79 -52.01
N GLY A 261 19.55 41.95 -51.37
CA GLY A 261 18.25 42.58 -51.16
C GLY A 261 18.00 43.79 -52.07
N GLY A 262 16.79 44.35 -51.98
CA GLY A 262 16.53 45.76 -52.31
C GLY A 262 15.75 46.05 -53.59
N GLY A 263 14.44 46.32 -53.42
CA GLY A 263 13.79 47.46 -54.10
C GLY A 263 12.97 47.22 -55.37
N GLY A 264 11.68 47.58 -55.29
CA GLY A 264 11.07 48.43 -56.33
C GLY A 264 10.16 47.80 -57.41
N GLY A 265 8.90 47.54 -57.05
CA GLY A 265 7.71 47.90 -57.85
C GLY A 265 7.43 47.25 -59.23
N GLY A 266 6.20 46.75 -59.42
CA GLY A 266 5.64 46.44 -60.76
C GLY A 266 4.74 45.20 -60.79
N GLY A 267 3.43 45.39 -60.79
CA GLY A 267 2.42 44.33 -60.64
C GLY A 267 2.36 43.26 -61.76
N GLY A 268 1.77 42.10 -61.41
CA GLY A 268 1.53 41.00 -62.35
C GLY A 268 0.87 39.78 -61.69
N HIS A 269 -0.44 39.82 -61.46
CA HIS A 269 -1.19 38.72 -60.85
C HIS A 269 -1.38 37.55 -61.84
N VAL A 270 -0.85 36.35 -61.55
CA VAL A 270 -1.37 35.09 -62.09
C VAL A 270 -1.49 34.05 -60.98
N ARG A 271 -2.73 33.63 -60.68
CA ARG A 271 -3.05 32.55 -59.73
C ARG A 271 -2.66 31.19 -60.33
N GLN A 272 -1.68 30.49 -59.75
CA GLN A 272 -1.60 29.03 -59.92
C GLN A 272 -2.45 28.31 -58.87
N LYS A 273 -3.21 27.32 -59.33
CA LYS A 273 -4.22 26.60 -58.54
C LYS A 273 -3.56 25.68 -57.52
N ALA A 274 -3.93 25.81 -56.25
CA ALA A 274 -3.62 24.78 -55.25
C ALA A 274 -4.32 23.46 -55.65
N VAL A 275 -3.53 22.43 -55.93
CA VAL A 275 -4.05 21.07 -56.15
C VAL A 275 -4.59 20.55 -54.82
N ARG A 276 -5.91 20.31 -54.76
CA ARG A 276 -6.56 19.67 -53.62
C ARG A 276 -5.95 18.29 -53.39
N ARG A 277 -5.32 18.06 -52.23
CA ARG A 277 -5.20 16.69 -51.71
C ARG A 277 -6.60 16.19 -51.33
N PRO A 278 -6.96 14.93 -51.63
CA PRO A 278 -8.28 14.41 -51.33
C PRO A 278 -8.52 14.31 -49.82
N SER A 279 -9.75 14.58 -49.41
CA SER A 279 -10.23 14.39 -48.04
C SER A 279 -10.39 12.90 -47.73
N SER A 280 -9.56 12.37 -46.82
CA SER A 280 -9.75 11.04 -46.25
C SER A 280 -10.86 11.08 -45.19
N MET A 281 -12.08 10.75 -45.58
CA MET A 281 -13.15 10.43 -44.62
C MET A 281 -12.93 9.05 -44.00
N TYR A 282 -13.31 8.92 -42.73
CA TYR A 282 -13.64 7.67 -42.04
C TYR A 282 -12.60 6.53 -42.10
N SER A 283 -11.69 6.54 -41.12
CA SER A 283 -11.15 5.31 -40.53
C SER A 283 -11.67 5.20 -39.10
N THR A 284 -12.83 4.56 -38.91
CA THR A 284 -13.27 4.05 -37.60
C THR A 284 -12.42 2.84 -37.21
N THR A 285 -11.16 3.09 -36.86
CA THR A 285 -10.31 2.13 -36.18
C THR A 285 -10.18 2.55 -34.73
N LYS A 286 -10.48 1.61 -33.83
CA LYS A 286 -10.48 1.82 -32.39
C LYS A 286 -9.14 2.42 -31.98
N LYS A 287 -9.14 3.55 -31.28
CA LYS A 287 -7.99 3.96 -30.47
C LYS A 287 -7.66 2.79 -29.54
N LYS A 288 -6.58 2.07 -29.86
CA LYS A 288 -5.88 1.27 -28.86
C LYS A 288 -5.05 2.29 -28.09
N GLU A 289 -5.68 2.95 -27.13
CA GLU A 289 -4.94 3.67 -26.10
C GLU A 289 -4.05 2.62 -25.43
N ASN A 290 -2.74 2.79 -25.52
CA ASN A 290 -1.84 2.10 -24.62
C ASN A 290 -2.26 2.57 -23.23
N PRO A 291 -2.68 1.67 -22.32
CA PRO A 291 -3.09 2.08 -20.98
C PRO A 291 -1.89 2.81 -20.35
N ILE A 292 -2.12 4.06 -19.94
CA ILE A 292 -1.16 4.77 -19.11
C ILE A 292 -1.14 4.00 -17.79
N GLU A 293 -0.02 3.37 -17.48
CA GLU A 293 0.16 2.70 -16.18
C GLU A 293 0.15 3.78 -15.09
N ASP A 294 -0.91 3.76 -14.29
CA ASP A 294 -1.18 4.70 -13.21
C ASP A 294 -0.86 4.03 -11.87
N GLU A 295 -0.72 4.83 -10.81
CA GLU A 295 -0.44 4.28 -9.48
C GLU A 295 -1.68 3.63 -8.85
N LEU A 296 -2.86 3.75 -9.47
CA LEU A 296 -4.10 3.12 -9.03
C LEU A 296 -3.97 1.59 -8.97
N ILE A 297 -4.09 1.02 -7.77
CA ILE A 297 -4.11 -0.43 -7.55
C ILE A 297 -5.52 -0.96 -7.80
N TYR A 298 -6.52 -0.33 -7.20
CA TYR A 298 -7.93 -0.66 -7.37
C TYR A 298 -8.86 0.49 -6.95
N ARG A 299 -10.12 0.40 -7.36
CA ARG A 299 -11.22 1.30 -6.94
C ARG A 299 -12.41 0.48 -6.46
N VAL A 300 -13.13 0.99 -5.47
CA VAL A 300 -14.35 0.36 -4.94
C VAL A 300 -15.46 1.38 -4.81
N GLY A 301 -16.61 1.00 -5.38
CA GLY A 301 -17.86 1.72 -5.20
C GLY A 301 -18.42 2.30 -6.48
N THR A 302 -19.74 2.47 -6.45
CA THR A 302 -20.59 3.03 -7.49
C THR A 302 -21.59 3.98 -6.85
N ARG A 303 -22.23 4.82 -7.67
CA ARG A 303 -23.27 5.74 -7.20
C ARG A 303 -24.51 4.97 -6.75
N GLY A 304 -24.89 5.07 -5.48
CA GLY A 304 -26.11 4.44 -4.98
C GLY A 304 -26.30 4.52 -3.47
N ARG A 305 -27.03 3.55 -2.91
CA ARG A 305 -27.44 3.47 -1.50
C ARG A 305 -27.31 2.09 -0.85
N GLU A 306 -26.99 1.05 -1.62
CA GLU A 306 -26.87 -0.33 -1.13
C GLU A 306 -25.50 -0.59 -0.46
N ARG A 307 -25.07 -1.85 -0.39
CA ARG A 307 -23.80 -2.25 0.23
C ARG A 307 -22.67 -2.08 -0.78
N GLY A 308 -21.63 -1.34 -0.42
CA GLY A 308 -20.54 -0.99 -1.33
C GLY A 308 -20.84 0.19 -2.27
N GLU A 309 -22.08 0.70 -2.27
CA GLU A 309 -22.46 1.90 -3.03
C GLU A 309 -22.34 3.16 -2.18
N PHE A 310 -22.08 4.29 -2.83
CA PHE A 310 -21.93 5.58 -2.16
C PHE A 310 -22.74 6.70 -2.83
N SER A 311 -23.12 7.70 -2.04
CA SER A 311 -23.85 8.88 -2.52
C SER A 311 -23.05 10.17 -2.30
N ASN A 312 -22.39 10.33 -1.15
CA ASN A 312 -21.40 11.39 -0.92
C ASN A 312 -20.36 10.97 0.13
N LEU A 313 -19.26 10.37 -0.34
CA LEU A 313 -18.12 10.03 0.51
C LEU A 313 -17.52 11.29 1.14
N GLN A 314 -17.08 11.19 2.38
CA GLN A 314 -16.38 12.26 3.09
C GLN A 314 -15.06 11.74 3.67
N GLY A 315 -15.06 11.34 4.94
CA GLY A 315 -13.89 10.76 5.60
C GLY A 315 -13.63 9.32 5.17
N ILE A 316 -12.35 8.98 5.13
CA ILE A 316 -11.84 7.62 5.03
C ILE A 316 -10.79 7.46 6.13
N SER A 317 -10.76 6.31 6.79
CA SER A 317 -9.81 5.98 7.84
C SER A 317 -9.50 4.48 7.76
N THR A 318 -8.23 4.14 7.93
CA THR A 318 -7.73 2.78 7.86
C THR A 318 -7.42 2.23 9.25
N THR A 319 -7.29 0.92 9.37
CA THR A 319 -6.87 0.24 10.59
C THR A 319 -5.61 -0.59 10.37
N SER A 320 -4.82 -0.78 11.41
CA SER A 320 -3.67 -1.72 11.43
C SER A 320 -4.10 -3.13 10.98
N ASN A 321 -5.30 -3.56 11.37
CA ASN A 321 -5.91 -4.85 11.04
C ASN A 321 -6.43 -4.94 9.58
N GLY A 322 -6.03 -4.04 8.69
CA GLY A 322 -6.33 -4.12 7.26
C GLY A 322 -7.80 -3.87 6.90
N ARG A 323 -8.46 -2.94 7.60
CA ARG A 323 -9.81 -2.45 7.26
C ARG A 323 -9.78 -1.00 6.81
N ILE A 324 -10.62 -0.68 5.83
CA ILE A 324 -10.88 0.67 5.33
C ILE A 324 -12.31 1.05 5.75
N VAL A 325 -12.45 2.15 6.50
CA VAL A 325 -13.72 2.67 7.02
C VAL A 325 -14.05 3.98 6.33
N VAL A 326 -15.23 4.07 5.73
CA VAL A 326 -15.67 5.17 4.87
C VAL A 326 -16.99 5.77 5.37
N ALA A 327 -17.04 7.10 5.46
CA ALA A 327 -18.25 7.84 5.82
C ALA A 327 -19.00 8.26 4.57
N ASP A 328 -20.26 7.83 4.45
CA ASP A 328 -21.18 8.37 3.46
C ASP A 328 -22.13 9.35 4.14
N SER A 329 -21.88 10.63 3.90
CA SER A 329 -22.63 11.73 4.52
C SER A 329 -24.09 11.80 4.08
N ASN A 330 -24.38 11.43 2.82
CA ASN A 330 -25.72 11.53 2.24
C ASN A 330 -26.53 10.25 2.45
N ASN A 331 -25.88 9.09 2.50
CA ASN A 331 -26.52 7.84 2.92
C ASN A 331 -26.55 7.66 4.45
N GLN A 332 -25.91 8.57 5.19
CA GLN A 332 -25.99 8.69 6.65
C GLN A 332 -25.52 7.41 7.37
N CYS A 333 -24.49 6.80 6.81
CA CYS A 333 -23.98 5.49 7.19
C CYS A 333 -22.45 5.44 7.10
N ILE A 334 -21.88 4.50 7.84
CA ILE A 334 -20.48 4.12 7.78
C ILE A 334 -20.39 2.76 7.10
N GLN A 335 -19.43 2.60 6.18
CA GLN A 335 -19.16 1.34 5.49
C GLN A 335 -17.72 0.90 5.75
N VAL A 336 -17.52 -0.39 5.99
CA VAL A 336 -16.23 -1.01 6.31
C VAL A 336 -15.91 -2.04 5.25
N PHE A 337 -14.69 -1.97 4.73
CA PHE A 337 -14.10 -2.83 3.72
C PHE A 337 -12.78 -3.41 4.26
N SER A 338 -12.22 -4.44 3.62
CA SER A 338 -10.82 -4.85 3.82
C SER A 338 -9.87 -4.14 2.84
N ASN A 339 -8.55 -4.25 3.06
CA ASN A 339 -7.51 -3.68 2.18
C ASN A 339 -7.51 -4.22 0.74
N ASP A 340 -8.25 -5.29 0.43
CA ASP A 340 -8.50 -5.80 -0.93
C ASP A 340 -9.79 -5.23 -1.56
N GLY A 341 -10.49 -4.35 -0.85
CA GLY A 341 -11.73 -3.72 -1.31
C GLY A 341 -13.02 -4.51 -1.03
N GLN A 342 -12.97 -5.70 -0.44
CA GLN A 342 -14.20 -6.44 -0.13
C GLN A 342 -15.03 -5.75 0.96
N PHE A 343 -16.33 -5.58 0.71
CA PHE A 343 -17.29 -5.10 1.70
C PHE A 343 -17.41 -6.07 2.89
N LYS A 344 -17.41 -5.54 4.13
CA LYS A 344 -17.57 -6.32 5.37
C LYS A 344 -18.82 -5.90 6.16
N LEU A 345 -19.01 -4.61 6.40
CA LEU A 345 -20.03 -4.09 7.32
C LEU A 345 -20.58 -2.75 6.83
N LYS A 346 -21.88 -2.50 7.08
CA LYS A 346 -22.53 -1.19 6.94
C LYS A 346 -23.40 -0.96 8.17
N PHE A 347 -23.26 0.20 8.81
CA PHE A 347 -24.05 0.60 9.97
C PHE A 347 -24.34 2.11 9.94
N GLY A 348 -25.20 2.56 10.86
CA GLY A 348 -25.70 3.93 10.92
C GLY A 348 -27.19 3.99 10.58
N VAL A 349 -27.92 4.74 11.41
CA VAL A 349 -29.36 4.98 11.25
C VAL A 349 -29.56 6.47 11.16
N ARG A 350 -30.33 6.94 10.16
CA ARG A 350 -30.66 8.35 10.00
C ARG A 350 -31.32 8.92 11.25
N GLY A 351 -30.79 10.02 11.77
CA GLY A 351 -31.49 10.83 12.78
C GLY A 351 -30.59 11.65 13.68
N ARG A 352 -31.18 12.12 14.80
CA ARG A 352 -30.60 13.11 15.71
C ARG A 352 -30.56 12.68 17.18
N SER A 353 -30.77 11.39 17.45
CA SER A 353 -30.58 10.79 18.78
C SER A 353 -29.17 10.18 18.90
N PRO A 354 -28.66 9.90 20.11
CA PRO A 354 -27.42 9.14 20.28
C PRO A 354 -27.46 7.82 19.51
N GLY A 355 -26.35 7.45 18.85
CA GLY A 355 -26.27 6.28 17.96
C GLY A 355 -26.86 6.47 16.56
N GLN A 356 -27.58 7.57 16.29
CA GLN A 356 -28.00 7.95 14.94
C GLN A 356 -27.00 8.92 14.30
N LEU A 357 -27.03 8.97 12.96
CA LEU A 357 -26.19 9.82 12.12
C LEU A 357 -27.07 10.74 11.26
N GLN A 358 -26.72 12.02 11.19
CA GLN A 358 -27.41 13.03 10.38
C GLN A 358 -26.54 13.47 9.21
N ARG A 359 -25.26 13.78 9.45
CA ARG A 359 -24.27 14.05 8.40
C ARG A 359 -22.87 13.63 8.84
N PRO A 360 -22.54 12.31 8.82
CA PRO A 360 -21.21 11.82 9.15
C PRO A 360 -20.19 12.35 8.14
N THR A 361 -19.04 12.81 8.64
CA THR A 361 -18.00 13.46 7.84
C THR A 361 -16.65 12.78 8.04
N GLY A 362 -15.82 13.22 8.98
CA GLY A 362 -14.57 12.53 9.30
C GLY A 362 -14.78 11.26 10.11
N ILE A 363 -13.83 10.34 9.95
CA ILE A 363 -13.69 9.12 10.75
C ILE A 363 -12.25 9.03 11.24
N ALA A 364 -12.07 8.53 12.45
CA ALA A 364 -10.83 7.92 12.92
C ALA A 364 -11.17 6.57 13.55
N VAL A 365 -10.21 5.65 13.57
CA VAL A 365 -10.34 4.37 14.27
C VAL A 365 -9.22 4.25 15.30
N ASP A 366 -9.56 3.82 16.52
CA ASP A 366 -8.58 3.65 17.59
C ASP A 366 -7.85 2.30 17.53
N LEU A 367 -6.88 2.11 18.43
CA LEU A 367 -6.11 0.87 18.55
C LEU A 367 -6.95 -0.34 18.97
N ASN A 368 -8.12 -0.13 19.59
CA ASN A 368 -9.08 -1.17 19.93
C ASN A 368 -10.04 -1.50 18.76
N GLY A 369 -10.00 -0.70 17.69
CA GLY A 369 -10.93 -0.79 16.55
C GLY A 369 -12.23 -0.01 16.73
N ASP A 370 -12.39 0.78 17.80
CA ASP A 370 -13.54 1.68 17.96
C ASP A 370 -13.52 2.76 16.88
N ILE A 371 -14.67 2.98 16.25
CA ILE A 371 -14.84 3.90 15.12
C ILE A 371 -15.42 5.21 15.65
N ILE A 372 -14.65 6.29 15.55
CA ILE A 372 -15.03 7.63 15.98
C ILE A 372 -15.49 8.42 14.75
N VAL A 373 -16.74 8.88 14.76
CA VAL A 373 -17.41 9.54 13.64
C VAL A 373 -17.74 10.98 14.00
N ALA A 374 -17.27 11.93 13.21
CA ALA A 374 -17.66 13.34 13.30
C ALA A 374 -18.99 13.58 12.57
N ASP A 375 -20.05 13.93 13.30
CA ASP A 375 -21.33 14.30 12.72
C ASP A 375 -21.49 15.83 12.67
N TYR A 376 -21.43 16.38 11.46
CA TYR A 376 -21.44 17.82 11.25
C TYR A 376 -22.76 18.46 11.68
N ASP A 377 -23.89 17.81 11.39
CA ASP A 377 -25.22 18.38 11.58
C ASP A 377 -25.76 18.12 13.00
N ASN A 378 -25.42 16.96 13.59
CA ASN A 378 -25.69 16.68 15.00
C ASN A 378 -24.71 17.39 15.96
N LYS A 379 -23.55 17.82 15.46
CA LYS A 379 -22.54 18.63 16.19
C LYS A 379 -21.96 17.91 17.41
N TRP A 380 -21.62 16.64 17.23
CA TRP A 380 -20.88 15.85 18.20
C TRP A 380 -20.03 14.80 17.48
N LEU A 381 -19.11 14.17 18.22
CA LEU A 381 -18.45 12.96 17.77
C LEU A 381 -19.16 11.75 18.40
N SER A 382 -19.47 10.74 17.59
CA SER A 382 -20.07 9.47 18.02
C SER A 382 -19.00 8.39 18.02
N ILE A 383 -18.89 7.63 19.10
CA ILE A 383 -17.97 6.50 19.23
C ILE A 383 -18.77 5.22 19.08
N PHE A 384 -18.40 4.38 18.12
CA PHE A 384 -18.97 3.06 17.85
C PHE A 384 -17.92 1.98 18.09
N SER A 385 -18.34 0.77 18.44
CA SER A 385 -17.49 -0.41 18.48
C SER A 385 -17.12 -0.92 17.06
N PRO A 386 -16.14 -1.83 16.91
CA PRO A 386 -15.75 -2.39 15.61
C PRO A 386 -16.88 -3.09 14.83
N ASP A 387 -17.95 -3.51 15.51
CA ASP A 387 -19.16 -4.11 14.95
C ASP A 387 -20.31 -3.10 14.71
N GLY A 388 -20.06 -1.81 14.93
CA GLY A 388 -21.00 -0.72 14.61
C GLY A 388 -22.04 -0.41 15.68
N LYS A 389 -21.91 -0.95 16.91
CA LYS A 389 -22.80 -0.58 18.03
C LYS A 389 -22.36 0.74 18.65
N PHE A 390 -23.31 1.59 19.01
CA PHE A 390 -23.02 2.87 19.64
C PHE A 390 -22.53 2.68 21.08
N LYS A 391 -21.39 3.30 21.43
CA LYS A 391 -20.80 3.27 22.78
C LYS A 391 -21.05 4.58 23.52
N ASN A 392 -20.67 5.72 22.94
CA ASN A 392 -20.72 7.03 23.61
C ASN A 392 -20.75 8.19 22.59
N LYS A 393 -21.10 9.40 23.05
CA LYS A 393 -20.96 10.65 22.28
C LYS A 393 -20.19 11.70 23.07
N ILE A 394 -19.37 12.50 22.38
CA ILE A 394 -18.52 13.53 22.99
C ILE A 394 -18.60 14.86 22.23
N GLY A 395 -18.22 15.96 22.89
CA GLY A 395 -18.22 17.31 22.28
C GLY A 395 -19.61 17.95 22.06
N ALA A 396 -20.70 17.26 22.40
CA ALA A 396 -22.06 17.78 22.28
C ALA A 396 -22.22 19.12 23.03
N GLY A 397 -22.78 20.13 22.35
CA GLY A 397 -22.92 21.50 22.89
C GLY A 397 -21.64 22.34 22.87
N ARG A 398 -20.48 21.78 22.50
CA ARG A 398 -19.21 22.51 22.31
C ARG A 398 -18.84 22.66 20.84
N LEU A 399 -19.09 21.62 20.05
CA LEU A 399 -18.88 21.61 18.60
C LEU A 399 -20.04 22.30 17.87
N MET A 400 -19.74 22.92 16.73
CA MET A 400 -20.65 23.66 15.86
C MET A 400 -20.80 23.02 14.47
N GLY A 401 -19.76 22.32 14.00
CA GLY A 401 -19.73 21.62 12.71
C GLY A 401 -18.41 20.87 12.52
N PRO A 402 -18.18 19.77 13.26
CA PRO A 402 -16.96 18.97 13.14
C PRO A 402 -16.86 18.35 11.74
N LYS A 403 -15.65 18.31 11.19
CA LYS A 403 -15.31 17.59 9.95
C LYS A 403 -14.26 16.53 10.24
N GLY A 404 -12.98 16.88 10.17
CA GLY A 404 -11.88 15.98 10.45
C GLY A 404 -11.88 15.47 11.88
N VAL A 405 -11.48 14.22 12.07
CA VAL A 405 -11.15 13.67 13.37
C VAL A 405 -9.93 12.76 13.20
N ALA A 406 -9.02 12.80 14.17
CA ALA A 406 -7.82 11.99 14.24
C ALA A 406 -7.53 11.63 15.70
N LEU A 407 -6.65 10.65 15.90
CA LEU A 407 -6.18 10.22 17.21
C LEU A 407 -4.70 10.49 17.37
N ASP A 408 -4.30 10.96 18.54
CA ASP A 408 -2.89 11.06 18.93
C ASP A 408 -2.38 9.76 19.55
N LYS A 409 -1.08 9.68 19.80
CA LYS A 409 -0.44 8.50 20.39
C LYS A 409 -0.86 8.21 21.84
N ASN A 410 -1.52 9.16 22.50
CA ASN A 410 -2.03 9.05 23.87
C ASN A 410 -3.53 8.68 23.92
N GLY A 411 -4.18 8.51 22.77
CA GLY A 411 -5.63 8.25 22.68
C GLY A 411 -6.51 9.50 22.83
N HIS A 412 -5.94 10.71 22.72
CA HIS A 412 -6.71 11.94 22.58
C HIS A 412 -7.38 12.01 21.20
N ILE A 413 -8.59 12.57 21.19
CA ILE A 413 -9.43 12.73 20.00
C ILE A 413 -9.32 14.18 19.56
N ILE A 414 -8.57 14.42 18.49
CA ILE A 414 -8.45 15.74 17.86
C ILE A 414 -9.52 15.87 16.78
N THR A 415 -10.28 16.96 16.77
CA THR A 415 -11.24 17.25 15.70
C THR A 415 -11.14 18.68 15.19
N ALA A 416 -11.21 18.81 13.86
CA ALA A 416 -11.31 20.08 13.17
C ALA A 416 -12.78 20.53 13.10
N ASP A 417 -13.14 21.56 13.86
CA ASP A 417 -14.46 22.18 13.76
C ASP A 417 -14.47 23.24 12.67
N ASN A 418 -14.97 22.82 11.51
CA ASN A 418 -15.05 23.63 10.30
C ASN A 418 -15.89 24.89 10.51
N LYS A 419 -17.00 24.79 11.26
CA LYS A 419 -17.93 25.92 11.45
C LYS A 419 -17.48 26.89 12.53
N ALA A 420 -16.84 26.40 13.58
CA ALA A 420 -16.23 27.22 14.64
C ALA A 420 -14.82 27.73 14.27
N CYS A 421 -14.24 27.29 13.15
CA CYS A 421 -12.90 27.66 12.68
C CYS A 421 -11.80 27.44 13.74
N CYS A 422 -11.84 26.28 14.39
CA CYS A 422 -10.91 25.91 15.46
C CYS A 422 -10.75 24.39 15.55
N VAL A 423 -9.73 23.96 16.27
CA VAL A 423 -9.43 22.55 16.55
C VAL A 423 -9.65 22.30 18.04
N PHE A 424 -10.28 21.18 18.37
CA PHE A 424 -10.52 20.73 19.74
C PHE A 424 -9.76 19.43 20.00
N ILE A 425 -9.14 19.31 21.18
CA ILE A 425 -8.51 18.08 21.67
C ILE A 425 -9.33 17.57 22.86
N PHE A 426 -9.91 16.37 22.74
CA PHE A 426 -10.64 15.71 23.81
C PHE A 426 -9.86 14.50 24.35
N GLN A 427 -10.02 14.21 25.63
CA GLN A 427 -9.70 12.88 26.17
C GLN A 427 -10.71 11.85 25.64
N SER A 428 -10.36 10.56 25.67
CA SER A 428 -11.22 9.46 25.23
C SER A 428 -12.53 9.37 26.04
N ASN A 429 -12.54 9.92 27.27
CA ASN A 429 -13.74 10.08 28.11
C ASN A 429 -14.65 11.28 27.71
N GLY A 430 -14.24 12.09 26.74
CA GLY A 430 -14.97 13.28 26.26
C GLY A 430 -14.66 14.60 26.98
N LYS A 431 -13.78 14.62 27.99
CA LYS A 431 -13.30 15.85 28.63
C LYS A 431 -12.46 16.65 27.65
N LEU A 432 -12.71 17.96 27.56
CA LEU A 432 -11.90 18.88 26.76
C LEU A 432 -10.52 19.07 27.42
N VAL A 433 -9.45 18.88 26.65
CA VAL A 433 -8.06 19.18 27.05
C VAL A 433 -7.73 20.61 26.67
N THR A 434 -7.74 20.92 25.37
CA THR A 434 -7.40 22.23 24.81
C THR A 434 -8.24 22.52 23.56
N LYS A 435 -8.28 23.80 23.18
CA LYS A 435 -8.94 24.32 21.99
C LYS A 435 -8.12 25.48 21.45
N PHE A 436 -7.75 25.43 20.17
CA PHE A 436 -6.95 26.46 19.51
C PHE A 436 -7.50 26.83 18.13
N GLY A 437 -7.09 27.98 17.61
CA GLY A 437 -7.60 28.57 16.38
C GLY A 437 -8.82 29.48 16.58
N ALA A 438 -8.96 30.43 15.66
CA ALA A 438 -10.08 31.35 15.55
C ALA A 438 -10.33 31.69 14.07
N LYS A 439 -11.51 32.21 13.71
CA LYS A 439 -11.83 32.54 12.32
C LYS A 439 -10.91 33.64 11.76
N GLY A 440 -10.30 33.39 10.61
CA GLY A 440 -9.56 34.39 9.84
C GLY A 440 -8.42 33.81 8.99
N THR A 441 -7.54 34.68 8.50
CA THR A 441 -6.50 34.37 7.51
C THR A 441 -5.07 34.34 8.09
N SER A 442 -4.88 34.85 9.31
CA SER A 442 -3.57 34.84 9.99
C SER A 442 -3.07 33.42 10.26
N GLU A 443 -1.79 33.27 10.53
CA GLU A 443 -1.13 31.97 10.74
C GLU A 443 -1.85 31.11 11.80
N ARG A 444 -2.13 31.69 12.97
CA ARG A 444 -2.82 31.04 14.09
C ARG A 444 -4.36 30.95 13.96
N GLN A 445 -4.93 31.43 12.86
CA GLN A 445 -6.37 31.42 12.57
C GLN A 445 -6.72 30.31 11.56
N PHE A 446 -8.00 30.06 11.32
CA PHE A 446 -8.46 29.18 10.25
C PHE A 446 -9.65 29.78 9.48
N ALA A 447 -9.80 29.40 8.21
CA ALA A 447 -10.95 29.69 7.39
C ALA A 447 -11.54 28.37 6.89
N GLY A 448 -12.32 27.73 7.77
CA GLY A 448 -12.93 26.42 7.49
C GLY A 448 -11.91 25.28 7.51
N PRO A 449 -11.31 24.94 8.66
CA PRO A 449 -10.42 23.78 8.76
C PRO A 449 -11.20 22.51 8.35
N HIS A 450 -10.53 21.59 7.65
CA HIS A 450 -11.19 20.48 6.96
C HIS A 450 -10.88 19.12 7.59
N PHE A 451 -9.75 18.48 7.26
CA PHE A 451 -9.26 17.29 7.94
C PHE A 451 -8.06 17.60 8.84
N VAL A 452 -7.71 16.61 9.65
CA VAL A 452 -6.58 16.62 10.58
C VAL A 452 -5.90 15.25 10.54
N ALA A 453 -4.57 15.24 10.66
CA ALA A 453 -3.75 14.05 10.83
C ALA A 453 -2.70 14.31 11.92
N ILE A 454 -2.19 13.25 12.53
CA ILE A 454 -1.12 13.31 13.55
C ILE A 454 0.12 12.63 13.00
N ASN A 455 1.29 13.27 13.15
CA ASN A 455 2.56 12.70 12.70
C ASN A 455 3.30 11.90 13.79
N ASN A 456 4.46 11.36 13.45
CA ASN A 456 5.26 10.56 14.36
C ASN A 456 5.82 11.31 15.59
N LYS A 457 5.85 12.64 15.56
CA LYS A 457 6.22 13.51 16.69
C LYS A 457 5.03 13.93 17.56
N ASN A 458 3.82 13.42 17.26
CA ASN A 458 2.55 13.84 17.87
C ASN A 458 2.17 15.30 17.53
N GLU A 459 2.70 15.85 16.43
CA GLU A 459 2.33 17.15 15.88
C GLU A 459 1.03 17.02 15.06
N ILE A 460 0.18 18.04 15.14
CA ILE A 460 -1.16 18.09 14.57
C ILE A 460 -1.11 18.82 13.23
N VAL A 461 -1.32 18.10 12.13
CA VAL A 461 -1.35 18.63 10.77
C VAL A 461 -2.80 18.89 10.35
N VAL A 462 -3.12 20.13 9.97
CA VAL A 462 -4.49 20.58 9.68
C VAL A 462 -4.57 21.26 8.33
N THR A 463 -5.48 20.81 7.47
CA THR A 463 -5.80 21.47 6.18
C THR A 463 -6.76 22.64 6.40
N ASP A 464 -6.43 23.81 5.87
CA ASP A 464 -7.21 25.03 6.01
C ASP A 464 -7.85 25.40 4.65
N PHE A 465 -9.12 25.00 4.46
CA PHE A 465 -9.78 24.91 3.16
C PHE A 465 -9.83 26.26 2.43
N HIS A 466 -10.38 27.32 3.03
CA HIS A 466 -10.49 28.62 2.36
C HIS A 466 -9.20 29.46 2.41
N ASN A 467 -8.20 29.06 3.20
CA ASN A 467 -6.88 29.69 3.23
C ASN A 467 -5.85 28.96 2.34
N HIS A 468 -6.25 27.94 1.58
CA HIS A 468 -5.43 27.24 0.59
C HIS A 468 -4.06 26.77 1.13
N SER A 469 -4.03 26.26 2.37
CA SER A 469 -2.78 25.95 3.06
C SER A 469 -2.93 24.82 4.08
N VAL A 470 -1.79 24.30 4.53
CA VAL A 470 -1.68 23.32 5.60
C VAL A 470 -0.91 23.95 6.76
N LYS A 471 -1.36 23.68 7.98
CA LYS A 471 -0.83 24.26 9.22
C LYS A 471 -0.48 23.17 10.21
N VAL A 472 0.69 23.27 10.81
CA VAL A 472 1.23 22.26 11.73
C VAL A 472 1.37 22.88 13.12
N TYR A 473 0.91 22.14 14.13
CA TYR A 473 0.90 22.52 15.54
C TYR A 473 1.58 21.44 16.39
N ASN A 474 2.11 21.78 17.56
CA ASN A 474 2.54 20.75 18.52
C ASN A 474 1.34 20.07 19.21
N ALA A 475 1.62 19.08 20.05
CA ALA A 475 0.59 18.32 20.77
C ALA A 475 -0.29 19.20 21.70
N ASP A 476 0.24 20.31 22.20
CA ASP A 476 -0.47 21.25 23.08
C ASP A 476 -1.33 22.29 22.31
N GLY A 477 -1.22 22.33 20.97
CA GLY A 477 -1.96 23.23 20.11
C GLY A 477 -1.26 24.56 19.80
N GLU A 478 0.03 24.68 20.07
CA GLU A 478 0.85 25.83 19.66
C GLU A 478 1.25 25.72 18.19
N PHE A 479 1.21 26.84 17.47
CA PHE A 479 1.54 26.89 16.05
C PHE A 479 3.05 26.73 15.81
N LEU A 480 3.43 25.79 14.95
CA LEU A 480 4.81 25.56 14.55
C LEU A 480 5.10 26.25 13.21
N PHE A 481 4.41 25.84 12.14
CA PHE A 481 4.61 26.41 10.80
C PHE A 481 3.38 26.21 9.89
N LYS A 482 3.41 26.90 8.75
CA LYS A 482 2.42 26.83 7.67
C LYS A 482 3.15 26.60 6.35
N PHE A 483 2.59 25.77 5.49
CA PHE A 483 3.02 25.66 4.10
C PHE A 483 1.82 25.68 3.14
N GLY A 484 2.10 25.89 1.86
CA GLY A 484 1.10 26.03 0.81
C GLY A 484 0.49 27.43 0.66
N SER A 485 0.08 27.71 -0.57
CA SER A 485 -0.59 28.94 -1.00
C SER A 485 -1.60 28.64 -2.11
N HIS A 486 -2.48 29.60 -2.43
CA HIS A 486 -3.46 29.45 -3.50
C HIS A 486 -2.79 29.30 -4.87
N GLY A 487 -3.15 28.26 -5.62
CA GLY A 487 -2.74 28.07 -7.01
C GLY A 487 -2.70 26.62 -7.48
N GLU A 488 -2.08 26.40 -8.64
CA GLU A 488 -2.02 25.12 -9.37
C GLU A 488 -0.59 24.56 -9.46
N GLY A 489 0.44 25.32 -9.06
CA GLY A 489 1.83 24.87 -9.08
C GLY A 489 2.19 23.82 -8.01
N ASN A 490 3.44 23.38 -8.01
CA ASN A 490 3.98 22.47 -7.00
C ASN A 490 3.92 23.12 -5.62
N GLY A 491 3.34 22.41 -4.66
CA GLY A 491 3.13 22.91 -3.30
C GLY A 491 2.07 24.01 -3.16
N GLN A 492 1.34 24.33 -4.23
CA GLN A 492 0.16 25.18 -4.18
C GLN A 492 -1.11 24.34 -4.07
N PHE A 493 -2.17 24.90 -3.48
CA PHE A 493 -3.44 24.22 -3.29
C PHE A 493 -4.62 25.05 -3.77
N ASN A 494 -5.68 24.37 -4.19
CA ASN A 494 -6.99 24.94 -4.38
C ASN A 494 -7.99 24.24 -3.45
N ALA A 495 -8.04 24.71 -2.20
CA ALA A 495 -8.90 24.22 -1.14
C ALA A 495 -8.59 22.78 -0.70
N PRO A 496 -7.48 22.58 0.06
CA PRO A 496 -7.06 21.26 0.50
C PRO A 496 -8.08 20.64 1.46
N THR A 497 -8.29 19.33 1.33
CA THR A 497 -9.29 18.54 2.07
C THR A 497 -8.62 17.50 2.94
N GLY A 498 -8.40 16.29 2.44
CA GLY A 498 -7.85 15.16 3.17
C GLY A 498 -6.37 15.33 3.47
N VAL A 499 -5.92 14.83 4.62
CA VAL A 499 -4.50 14.78 4.98
C VAL A 499 -4.19 13.47 5.71
N ALA A 500 -3.05 12.88 5.40
CA ALA A 500 -2.44 11.78 6.13
C ALA A 500 -0.94 12.05 6.30
N VAL A 501 -0.28 11.30 7.19
CA VAL A 501 1.17 11.35 7.38
C VAL A 501 1.71 9.93 7.44
N ASP A 502 2.81 9.66 6.73
CA ASP A 502 3.40 8.32 6.62
C ASP A 502 4.41 7.99 7.74
N GLY A 503 5.00 6.78 7.66
CA GLY A 503 6.04 6.32 8.58
C GLY A 503 7.32 7.16 8.56
N ASN A 504 7.65 7.76 7.42
CA ASN A 504 8.82 8.62 7.22
C ASN A 504 8.56 10.07 7.69
N GLY A 505 7.30 10.44 7.95
CA GLY A 505 6.87 11.78 8.33
C GLY A 505 6.47 12.67 7.15
N ASN A 506 6.34 12.10 5.96
CA ASN A 506 5.85 12.79 4.77
C ASN A 506 4.35 13.07 4.90
N ILE A 507 3.93 14.29 4.54
CA ILE A 507 2.56 14.76 4.62
C ILE A 507 1.91 14.59 3.25
N ILE A 508 0.81 13.85 3.18
CA ILE A 508 0.08 13.54 1.94
C ILE A 508 -1.25 14.29 1.99
N VAL A 509 -1.50 15.15 1.00
CA VAL A 509 -2.61 16.12 1.00
C VAL A 509 -3.46 15.96 -0.25
N ALA A 510 -4.76 15.73 -0.06
CA ALA A 510 -5.75 15.80 -1.12
C ALA A 510 -6.11 17.26 -1.41
N ASP A 511 -6.02 17.64 -2.68
CA ASP A 511 -6.22 19.00 -3.18
C ASP A 511 -7.51 19.04 -3.99
N TRP A 512 -8.63 19.40 -3.33
CA TRP A 512 -9.98 19.17 -3.84
C TRP A 512 -10.28 19.93 -5.14
N GLY A 513 -9.94 21.22 -5.19
CA GLY A 513 -10.21 22.08 -6.34
C GLY A 513 -9.30 21.78 -7.54
N ASN A 514 -8.07 21.33 -7.30
CA ASN A 514 -7.15 20.89 -8.36
C ASN A 514 -7.29 19.39 -8.68
N SER A 515 -8.17 18.67 -7.97
CA SER A 515 -8.48 17.24 -8.16
C SER A 515 -7.25 16.32 -8.22
N ARG A 516 -6.31 16.53 -7.30
CA ARG A 516 -5.01 15.83 -7.24
C ARG A 516 -4.61 15.48 -5.81
N ILE A 517 -3.53 14.70 -5.67
CA ILE A 517 -2.88 14.44 -4.37
C ILE A 517 -1.42 14.88 -4.46
N GLN A 518 -0.94 15.57 -3.43
CA GLN A 518 0.44 16.05 -3.31
C GLN A 518 1.11 15.44 -2.08
N VAL A 519 2.40 15.15 -2.19
CA VAL A 519 3.26 14.60 -1.13
C VAL A 519 4.32 15.64 -0.78
N PHE A 520 4.53 15.84 0.51
CA PHE A 520 5.46 16.80 1.10
C PHE A 520 6.34 16.11 2.13
N ASP A 521 7.53 16.64 2.40
CA ASP A 521 8.32 16.20 3.54
C ASP A 521 7.75 16.74 4.88
N SER A 522 8.38 16.34 5.99
CA SER A 522 7.99 16.80 7.33
C SER A 522 8.18 18.30 7.60
N SER A 523 8.81 19.06 6.69
CA SER A 523 8.95 20.51 6.74
C SER A 523 7.90 21.25 5.89
N GLY A 524 7.10 20.52 5.10
CA GLY A 524 6.16 21.10 4.13
C GLY A 524 6.78 21.43 2.77
N SER A 525 7.98 20.92 2.47
CA SER A 525 8.59 21.04 1.14
C SER A 525 7.98 20.00 0.19
N PHE A 526 7.63 20.41 -1.03
CA PHE A 526 7.02 19.53 -2.03
C PHE A 526 8.00 18.44 -2.49
N LEU A 527 7.52 17.19 -2.53
CA LEU A 527 8.26 16.02 -3.03
C LEU A 527 7.74 15.57 -4.39
N SER A 528 6.45 15.20 -4.46
CA SER A 528 5.85 14.59 -5.65
C SER A 528 4.33 14.77 -5.70
N TYR A 529 3.76 14.43 -6.86
CA TYR A 529 2.34 14.09 -6.99
C TYR A 529 2.20 12.57 -6.93
N ILE A 530 1.08 12.08 -6.39
CA ILE A 530 0.63 10.71 -6.70
C ILE A 530 0.06 10.75 -8.12
N ASN A 531 0.40 9.78 -8.96
CA ASN A 531 -0.18 9.69 -10.29
C ASN A 531 -1.66 9.31 -10.18
N THR A 532 -2.50 10.06 -10.88
CA THR A 532 -3.95 9.84 -10.96
C THR A 532 -4.46 10.06 -12.39
N THR A 533 -3.59 9.91 -13.39
CA THR A 533 -3.87 10.37 -14.76
C THR A 533 -4.73 9.41 -15.58
N ALA A 534 -4.77 8.11 -15.27
CA ALA A 534 -5.59 7.15 -16.00
C ALA A 534 -7.03 7.08 -15.46
N ASP A 535 -7.22 7.27 -14.16
CA ASP A 535 -8.54 7.42 -13.55
C ASP A 535 -8.58 8.66 -12.63
N PRO A 536 -8.82 9.86 -13.21
CA PRO A 536 -8.82 11.13 -12.50
C PRO A 536 -9.74 11.16 -11.29
N LEU A 537 -9.28 11.80 -10.23
CA LEU A 537 -10.10 12.15 -9.07
C LEU A 537 -11.07 13.26 -9.44
N TYR A 538 -12.26 13.30 -8.82
CA TYR A 538 -13.15 14.45 -8.92
C TYR A 538 -13.58 14.88 -7.50
N GLY A 539 -12.96 15.94 -7.02
CA GLY A 539 -13.18 16.44 -5.66
C GLY A 539 -12.81 15.42 -4.58
N PRO A 540 -11.52 15.04 -4.45
CA PRO A 540 -11.06 14.16 -3.38
C PRO A 540 -11.37 14.75 -1.99
N GLN A 541 -11.86 13.91 -1.08
CA GLN A 541 -12.27 14.30 0.27
C GLN A 541 -11.23 13.81 1.29
N GLY A 542 -11.60 12.91 2.20
CA GLY A 542 -10.66 12.29 3.13
C GLY A 542 -9.61 11.45 2.42
N LEU A 543 -8.45 11.33 3.06
CA LEU A 543 -7.32 10.53 2.63
C LEU A 543 -6.73 9.83 3.86
N SER A 544 -6.30 8.57 3.72
CA SER A 544 -5.69 7.79 4.79
C SER A 544 -4.71 6.76 4.23
N LEU A 545 -3.74 6.33 5.04
CA LEU A 545 -2.73 5.35 4.64
C LEU A 545 -3.10 3.97 5.16
N THR A 546 -3.18 2.98 4.27
CA THR A 546 -3.48 1.59 4.65
C THR A 546 -2.30 0.97 5.41
N SER A 547 -2.55 -0.13 6.14
CA SER A 547 -1.51 -0.82 6.92
C SER A 547 -0.38 -1.43 6.07
N ASP A 548 -0.61 -1.62 4.77
CA ASP A 548 0.36 -2.01 3.74
C ASP A 548 1.01 -0.83 3.01
N GLY A 549 0.80 0.42 3.49
CA GLY A 549 1.51 1.62 3.03
C GLY A 549 0.89 2.35 1.83
N HIS A 550 -0.26 1.90 1.33
CA HIS A 550 -0.94 2.48 0.17
C HIS A 550 -1.82 3.68 0.56
N VAL A 551 -2.06 4.59 -0.38
CA VAL A 551 -2.89 5.78 -0.16
C VAL A 551 -4.34 5.50 -0.56
N ALA A 552 -5.24 5.44 0.41
CA ALA A 552 -6.68 5.34 0.19
C ALA A 552 -7.34 6.73 0.23
N VAL A 553 -8.00 7.13 -0.85
CA VAL A 553 -8.67 8.44 -0.99
C VAL A 553 -10.16 8.28 -1.31
N ALA A 554 -10.98 9.12 -0.70
CA ALA A 554 -12.41 9.21 -1.01
C ALA A 554 -12.65 10.12 -2.22
N ASP A 555 -12.97 9.54 -3.38
CA ASP A 555 -13.26 10.24 -4.63
C ASP A 555 -14.77 10.54 -4.73
N SER A 556 -15.17 11.68 -4.18
CA SER A 556 -16.59 12.00 -3.95
C SER A 556 -17.38 12.20 -5.24
N GLY A 557 -16.77 12.74 -6.30
CA GLY A 557 -17.41 12.95 -7.61
C GLY A 557 -17.61 11.66 -8.40
N ASN A 558 -16.69 10.69 -8.27
CA ASN A 558 -16.84 9.37 -8.89
C ASN A 558 -17.62 8.36 -8.02
N HIS A 559 -18.09 8.76 -6.83
CA HIS A 559 -18.81 7.92 -5.87
C HIS A 559 -18.07 6.61 -5.52
N CYS A 560 -16.74 6.67 -5.36
CA CYS A 560 -15.90 5.52 -5.02
C CYS A 560 -14.75 5.94 -4.11
N PHE A 561 -14.10 4.97 -3.45
CA PHE A 561 -12.75 5.19 -2.95
C PHE A 561 -11.73 4.52 -3.87
N LYS A 562 -10.56 5.14 -3.99
CA LYS A 562 -9.44 4.68 -4.83
C LYS A 562 -8.24 4.43 -3.94
N VAL A 563 -7.48 3.37 -4.23
CA VAL A 563 -6.26 3.02 -3.51
C VAL A 563 -5.08 3.05 -4.46
N TYR A 564 -4.12 3.92 -4.16
CA TYR A 564 -2.94 4.19 -4.97
C TYR A 564 -1.69 3.59 -4.33
N ARG A 565 -0.81 3.04 -5.17
CA ARG A 565 0.54 2.65 -4.81
C ARG A 565 1.29 3.90 -4.39
N TYR A 566 1.85 3.85 -3.20
CA TYR A 566 2.69 4.90 -2.65
C TYR A 566 4.00 4.25 -2.25
N LEU A 567 5.09 4.63 -2.95
CA LEU A 567 6.44 4.18 -2.64
C LEU A 567 7.05 5.17 -1.65
N GLN A 568 7.41 4.67 -0.46
CA GLN A 568 7.97 5.44 0.66
C GLN A 568 9.46 5.74 0.51
#